data_AF-A0AAJ2T4I2-F1
#
_entry.id   AF-A0AAJ2T4I2-F1
#
_cell.length_a   1.000
_cell.length_b   1.000
_cell.length_c   1.000
_cell.angle_alpha   90.00
_cell.angle_beta   90.00
_cell.angle_gamma   90.00
#
_symmetry.space_group_name_H-M   'P 1'
#
loop_
_entity.id
_entity.type
_entity.pdbx_description
1 polymer ?
#
loop_
_entity_poly.entity_id
_entity_poly.type
_entity_poly.pdbx_seq_one_letter_code
_entity_poly.pdbx_strand_id
1 'polypeptide(L)'
;MANRISAGILIIILILMATFSLGCGSDGSAQDKPDVEKLCVAADGMSDFWVIRSDFADSDGVKSAVSVRKRILEATGAELGITTDWEKNPVHEHEIIVGKTLRENDGLHIDRVALGETGYIIKEENGKIYIAGGSDKGTALGVEYFLENFVSADTGTVEIPVGFERVTYHKYDMSLYIAGKKLEKGLTISVPSDTTRDVNDAAARLRDAIYQKTGVMAEIVSDNPDARIILSREMPDIGGVFDICVENDCLKFESSAASGLSGCVDRFIGLYISDKYGSYDFPDGYRYFDLGDFISVTYPS
;
A
#
# COMPACT_ATOMS: atom_id res chain seq x y z
N MET A 1 36.74 59.31 35.64
CA MET A 1 35.30 59.31 35.29
C MET A 1 34.79 57.94 35.71
N ALA A 2 34.26 57.77 36.93
CA ALA A 2 32.84 58.00 37.27
C ALA A 2 31.95 57.18 36.31
N ASN A 3 31.38 56.05 36.71
CA ASN A 3 30.32 56.01 37.70
C ASN A 3 30.31 54.71 38.53
N ARG A 4 30.19 54.92 39.84
CA ARG A 4 29.76 53.96 40.85
C ARG A 4 28.24 54.10 40.97
N ILE A 5 27.49 53.01 40.96
CA ILE A 5 26.20 52.95 41.67
C ILE A 5 26.19 51.65 42.48
N SER A 6 25.91 51.85 43.76
CA SER A 6 25.94 50.95 44.90
C SER A 6 24.52 50.68 45.41
N ALA A 7 24.41 49.73 46.35
CA ALA A 7 23.22 49.32 47.13
C ALA A 7 22.30 48.33 46.39
N GLY A 8 21.83 47.22 46.93
CA GLY A 8 21.89 46.53 48.24
C GLY A 8 21.30 45.12 47.97
N ILE A 9 21.53 44.05 48.74
CA ILE A 9 21.17 43.81 50.13
C ILE A 9 21.92 42.53 50.56
N LEU A 10 22.19 42.50 51.86
CA LEU A 10 23.01 41.63 52.68
C LEU A 10 22.23 40.36 53.14
N ILE A 11 22.97 39.38 53.70
CA ILE A 11 22.56 38.27 54.61
C ILE A 11 21.99 37.04 53.85
N ILE A 12 22.45 35.78 53.95
CA ILE A 12 22.80 34.96 55.13
C ILE A 12 23.85 33.87 54.79
N ILE A 13 24.84 33.77 55.68
CA ILE A 13 25.81 32.69 55.85
C ILE A 13 25.12 31.47 56.48
N LEU A 14 25.30 30.27 55.94
CA LEU A 14 25.42 29.07 56.80
C LEU A 14 26.26 27.97 56.13
N ILE A 15 27.50 27.90 56.59
CA ILE A 15 28.39 26.75 56.46
C ILE A 15 27.90 25.69 57.45
N LEU A 16 27.68 24.46 57.01
CA LEU A 16 27.99 23.30 57.86
C LEU A 16 28.53 22.13 57.03
N MET A 17 29.62 21.58 57.55
CA MET A 17 30.55 20.64 56.96
C MET A 17 29.96 19.25 56.67
N ALA A 18 30.62 18.63 55.69
CA ALA A 18 30.65 17.24 55.29
C ALA A 18 30.51 16.20 56.43
N THR A 19 29.73 15.16 56.11
CA THR A 19 30.03 13.79 56.56
C THR A 19 30.24 12.92 55.33
N PHE A 20 31.47 12.39 55.25
CA PHE A 20 31.91 11.31 54.37
C PHE A 20 31.13 10.02 54.67
N SER A 21 30.65 9.34 53.64
CA SER A 21 30.57 7.88 53.65
C SER A 21 30.84 7.36 52.25
N LEU A 22 32.02 6.75 52.10
CA LEU A 22 32.37 5.84 51.03
C LEU A 22 31.43 4.63 51.09
N GLY A 23 30.77 4.33 49.97
CA GLY A 23 30.06 3.08 49.71
C GLY A 23 30.33 2.64 48.29
N CYS A 24 30.85 1.40 48.15
CA CYS A 24 31.37 0.76 46.94
C CYS A 24 30.53 0.93 45.67
N GLY A 25 31.24 1.04 44.55
CA GLY A 25 30.67 0.89 43.23
C GLY A 25 30.10 -0.51 42.96
N SER A 26 28.97 -0.50 42.27
CA SER A 26 28.65 -1.44 41.20
C SER A 26 27.99 -0.60 40.12
N ASP A 27 28.70 -0.36 39.02
CA ASP A 27 28.17 0.28 37.82
C ASP A 27 27.03 -0.58 37.26
N GLY A 28 25.81 -0.18 37.60
CA GLY A 28 24.58 -0.69 37.05
C GLY A 28 23.84 0.45 36.38
N SER A 29 24.30 0.89 35.21
CA SER A 29 23.47 1.67 34.30
C SER A 29 22.89 0.72 33.26
N ALA A 30 21.83 0.00 33.65
CA ALA A 30 20.82 -0.39 32.67
C ALA A 30 20.29 0.93 32.10
N GLN A 31 20.62 1.23 30.84
CA GLN A 31 20.00 2.32 30.13
C GLN A 31 18.51 2.00 30.03
N ASP A 32 17.72 2.73 30.81
CA ASP A 32 16.27 2.75 30.76
C ASP A 32 15.86 3.17 29.34
N LYS A 33 15.40 2.20 28.54
CA LYS A 33 14.69 2.52 27.29
C LYS A 33 13.38 3.17 27.70
N PRO A 34 12.96 4.28 27.08
CA PRO A 34 11.67 4.85 27.38
C PRO A 34 10.60 3.79 27.17
N ASP A 35 9.79 3.54 28.21
CA ASP A 35 8.65 2.65 28.15
C ASP A 35 7.65 3.25 27.15
N VAL A 36 7.40 2.53 26.06
CA VAL A 36 6.47 2.98 25.02
C VAL A 36 5.07 2.67 25.53
N GLU A 37 4.23 3.69 25.66
CA GLU A 37 2.83 3.53 26.06
C GLU A 37 2.12 2.52 25.14
N LYS A 38 1.37 1.59 25.75
CA LYS A 38 0.66 0.53 25.03
C LYS A 38 -0.83 0.61 25.27
N LEU A 39 -1.57 0.41 24.19
CA LEU A 39 -3.00 0.14 24.20
C LEU A 39 -3.22 -1.35 24.52
N CYS A 40 -3.88 -1.61 25.64
CA CYS A 40 -4.29 -2.96 26.03
C CYS A 40 -5.62 -3.30 25.32
N VAL A 41 -5.57 -4.26 24.40
CA VAL A 41 -6.73 -4.73 23.64
C VAL A 41 -7.48 -5.82 24.41
N ALA A 42 -6.75 -6.73 25.05
CA ALA A 42 -7.32 -7.79 25.86
C ALA A 42 -6.31 -8.26 26.93
N ALA A 43 -6.79 -8.48 28.14
CA ALA A 43 -6.03 -9.06 29.25
C ALA A 43 -6.99 -9.71 30.26
N ASP A 44 -6.51 -10.70 31.01
CA ASP A 44 -7.26 -11.35 32.10
C ASP A 44 -8.65 -11.88 31.68
N GLY A 45 -8.77 -12.36 30.43
CA GLY A 45 -10.05 -12.85 29.89
C GLY A 45 -11.07 -11.77 29.57
N MET A 46 -10.68 -10.49 29.58
CA MET A 46 -11.56 -9.34 29.39
C MET A 46 -11.10 -8.48 28.21
N SER A 47 -12.06 -7.88 27.51
CA SER A 47 -11.84 -6.87 26.47
C SER A 47 -13.14 -6.10 26.24
N ASP A 48 -13.02 -4.81 25.93
CA ASP A 48 -14.11 -3.95 25.46
C ASP A 48 -14.05 -3.67 23.95
N PHE A 49 -13.08 -4.27 23.24
CA PHE A 49 -12.90 -4.10 21.81
C PHE A 49 -13.96 -4.84 21.00
N TRP A 50 -14.32 -4.21 19.88
CA TRP A 50 -15.16 -4.80 18.84
C TRP A 50 -14.39 -4.99 17.55
N VAL A 51 -14.46 -6.19 16.97
CA VAL A 51 -13.97 -6.42 15.61
C VAL A 51 -15.01 -5.93 14.62
N ILE A 52 -14.62 -5.00 13.74
CA ILE A 52 -15.47 -4.43 12.70
C ILE A 52 -14.97 -4.90 11.34
N ARG A 53 -15.87 -5.41 10.50
CA ARG A 53 -15.61 -5.69 9.08
C ARG A 53 -16.60 -4.95 8.20
N SER A 54 -16.38 -4.94 6.89
CA SER A 54 -17.41 -4.46 5.97
C SER A 54 -18.66 -5.33 6.01
N ASP A 55 -19.84 -4.73 5.98
CA ASP A 55 -21.13 -5.42 5.79
C ASP A 55 -21.15 -6.19 4.46
N PHE A 56 -20.44 -5.66 3.46
CA PHE A 56 -20.27 -6.24 2.13
C PHE A 56 -18.98 -7.07 1.98
N ALA A 57 -18.29 -7.38 3.08
CA ALA A 57 -17.09 -8.22 3.02
C ALA A 57 -17.39 -9.56 2.36
N ASP A 58 -16.50 -10.00 1.48
CA ASP A 58 -16.57 -11.32 0.87
C ASP A 58 -16.16 -12.42 1.88
N SER A 59 -16.07 -13.67 1.42
CA SER A 59 -15.72 -14.77 2.31
C SER A 59 -14.34 -14.62 2.96
N ASP A 60 -13.39 -13.96 2.30
CA ASP A 60 -12.01 -13.84 2.80
C ASP A 60 -11.88 -12.65 3.76
N GLY A 61 -12.58 -11.55 3.51
CA GLY A 61 -12.76 -10.47 4.47
C GLY A 61 -13.46 -10.93 5.75
N VAL A 62 -14.53 -11.75 5.62
CA VAL A 62 -15.22 -12.35 6.78
C VAL A 62 -14.27 -13.26 7.57
N LYS A 63 -13.53 -14.15 6.89
CA LYS A 63 -12.56 -15.03 7.55
C LYS A 63 -11.50 -14.23 8.31
N SER A 64 -10.97 -13.16 7.71
CA SER A 64 -9.93 -12.33 8.33
C SER A 64 -10.40 -11.73 9.66
N ALA A 65 -11.61 -11.15 9.70
CA ALA A 65 -12.19 -10.60 10.93
C ALA A 65 -12.50 -11.69 11.97
N VAL A 66 -13.04 -12.83 11.54
CA VAL A 66 -13.31 -13.97 12.43
C VAL A 66 -12.01 -14.55 13.02
N SER A 67 -10.93 -14.62 12.23
CA SER A 67 -9.62 -15.08 12.69
C SER A 67 -9.06 -14.19 13.79
N VAL A 68 -9.17 -12.85 13.66
CA VAL A 68 -8.78 -11.92 14.73
C VAL A 68 -9.51 -12.25 16.03
N ARG A 69 -10.84 -12.26 15.98
CA ARG A 69 -11.68 -12.52 17.17
C ARG A 69 -11.35 -13.88 17.80
N LYS A 70 -11.26 -14.92 16.97
CA LYS A 70 -11.02 -16.30 17.42
C LYS A 70 -9.65 -16.45 18.06
N ARG A 71 -8.59 -15.95 17.43
CA ARG A 71 -7.21 -16.12 17.92
C ARG A 71 -6.96 -15.31 19.19
N ILE A 72 -7.61 -14.15 19.35
CA ILE A 72 -7.57 -13.40 20.61
C ILE A 72 -8.27 -14.20 21.71
N LEU A 73 -9.48 -14.73 21.47
CA LEU A 73 -10.20 -15.57 22.44
C LEU A 73 -9.36 -16.79 22.85
N GLU A 74 -8.73 -17.48 21.90
CA GLU A 74 -7.89 -18.65 22.18
C GLU A 74 -6.66 -18.30 23.03
N ALA A 75 -6.07 -17.13 22.83
CA ALA A 75 -4.87 -16.71 23.54
C ALA A 75 -5.15 -16.10 24.91
N THR A 76 -6.19 -15.29 25.04
CA THR A 76 -6.44 -14.47 26.24
C THR A 76 -7.66 -14.88 27.04
N GLY A 77 -8.55 -15.70 26.47
CA GLY A 77 -9.86 -15.99 27.03
C GLY A 77 -10.91 -14.88 26.84
N ALA A 78 -10.53 -13.73 26.27
CA ALA A 78 -11.44 -12.61 26.06
C ALA A 78 -12.28 -12.79 24.79
N GLU A 79 -13.60 -12.80 24.93
CA GLU A 79 -14.52 -12.86 23.80
C GLU A 79 -14.87 -11.44 23.32
N LEU A 80 -14.14 -10.95 22.32
CA LEU A 80 -14.43 -9.66 21.69
C LEU A 80 -15.78 -9.69 20.98
N GLY A 81 -16.46 -8.54 20.92
CA GLY A 81 -17.59 -8.34 20.03
C GLY A 81 -17.18 -8.42 18.56
N ILE A 82 -18.10 -8.77 17.67
CA ILE A 82 -17.89 -8.68 16.23
C ILE A 82 -19.15 -8.17 15.55
N THR A 83 -19.00 -7.18 14.67
CA THR A 83 -20.12 -6.61 13.91
C THR A 83 -19.64 -6.06 12.57
N THR A 84 -20.55 -5.44 11.82
CA THR A 84 -20.27 -4.84 10.52
C THR A 84 -20.23 -3.32 10.59
N ASP A 85 -19.64 -2.70 9.59
CA ASP A 85 -19.63 -1.25 9.38
C ASP A 85 -20.98 -0.69 8.90
N TRP A 86 -22.05 -1.48 8.94
CA TRP A 86 -23.40 -1.02 8.62
C TRP A 86 -23.76 0.19 9.48
N GLU A 87 -24.29 1.24 8.86
CA GLU A 87 -24.58 2.54 9.48
C GLU A 87 -25.47 2.48 10.73
N LYS A 88 -26.28 1.41 10.88
CA LYS A 88 -27.17 1.23 12.03
C LYS A 88 -26.48 0.58 13.22
N ASN A 89 -25.31 -0.02 13.02
CA ASN A 89 -24.52 -0.56 14.12
C ASN A 89 -23.85 0.61 14.85
N PRO A 90 -23.76 0.55 16.19
CA PRO A 90 -23.06 1.58 16.94
C PRO A 90 -21.59 1.70 16.50
N VAL A 91 -21.06 2.91 16.65
CA VAL A 91 -19.61 3.14 16.62
C VAL A 91 -19.11 2.97 18.05
N HIS A 92 -18.16 2.06 18.23
CA HIS A 92 -17.54 1.83 19.52
C HIS A 92 -16.28 2.71 19.66
N GLU A 93 -15.93 3.00 20.91
CA GLU A 93 -14.69 3.72 21.25
C GLU A 93 -13.47 2.88 20.84
N HIS A 94 -13.48 1.59 21.20
CA HIS A 94 -12.42 0.64 20.89
C HIS A 94 -12.85 -0.35 19.80
N GLU A 95 -12.21 -0.24 18.63
CA GLU A 95 -12.51 -1.06 17.46
C GLU A 95 -11.23 -1.63 16.84
N ILE A 96 -11.29 -2.91 16.43
CA ILE A 96 -10.33 -3.50 15.50
C ILE A 96 -11.02 -3.58 14.14
N ILE A 97 -10.67 -2.64 13.26
CA ILE A 97 -11.27 -2.46 11.94
C ILE A 97 -10.46 -3.26 10.92
N VAL A 98 -11.08 -4.29 10.34
CA VAL A 98 -10.43 -5.26 9.47
C VAL A 98 -10.93 -5.13 8.03
N GLY A 99 -10.00 -4.89 7.10
CA GLY A 99 -10.26 -4.75 5.67
C GLY A 99 -10.72 -3.35 5.25
N LYS A 100 -11.33 -3.26 4.06
CA LYS A 100 -11.91 -2.02 3.55
C LYS A 100 -13.28 -1.80 4.17
N THR A 101 -13.43 -0.76 5.00
CA THR A 101 -14.69 -0.46 5.69
C THR A 101 -15.10 1.00 5.52
N LEU A 102 -16.37 1.30 5.81
CA LEU A 102 -16.89 2.67 5.89
C LEU A 102 -16.36 3.45 7.11
N ARG A 103 -15.65 2.79 8.04
CA ARG A 103 -15.06 3.42 9.25
C ARG A 103 -13.75 4.17 8.98
N GLU A 104 -13.23 4.11 7.75
CA GLU A 104 -12.02 4.83 7.33
C GLU A 104 -12.27 6.33 7.04
N ASN A 105 -13.54 6.76 6.96
CA ASN A 105 -13.86 8.12 6.52
C ASN A 105 -13.57 9.24 7.55
N ASP A 106 -13.22 8.89 8.80
CA ASP A 106 -12.95 9.83 9.90
C ASP A 106 -11.50 10.36 9.91
N GLY A 107 -10.96 10.70 8.72
CA GLY A 107 -9.63 11.29 8.57
C GLY A 107 -8.48 10.32 8.27
N LEU A 108 -8.76 9.02 8.18
CA LEU A 108 -7.77 8.01 7.81
C LEU A 108 -7.90 7.59 6.33
N HIS A 109 -7.01 8.09 5.48
CA HIS A 109 -6.95 7.62 4.09
C HIS A 109 -5.96 6.47 3.93
N ILE A 110 -6.46 5.29 3.54
CA ILE A 110 -5.63 4.14 3.20
C ILE A 110 -5.46 4.06 1.67
N ASP A 111 -4.26 4.39 1.19
CA ASP A 111 -3.92 4.29 -0.24
C ASP A 111 -3.70 2.82 -0.66
N ARG A 112 -4.82 2.16 -0.97
CA ARG A 112 -4.84 0.73 -1.35
C ARG A 112 -4.12 0.45 -2.66
N VAL A 113 -4.06 1.44 -3.54
CA VAL A 113 -3.32 1.34 -4.80
C VAL A 113 -1.83 1.31 -4.51
N ALA A 114 -1.33 2.18 -3.63
CA ALA A 114 0.07 2.13 -3.23
C ALA A 114 0.42 0.82 -2.51
N LEU A 115 -0.47 0.28 -1.67
CA LEU A 115 -0.24 -0.98 -0.96
C LEU A 115 -0.02 -2.16 -1.91
N GLY A 116 -0.74 -2.23 -3.03
CA GLY A 116 -0.65 -3.38 -3.93
C GLY A 116 -1.32 -4.64 -3.41
N GLU A 117 -1.26 -5.72 -4.18
CA GLU A 117 -2.05 -6.95 -3.91
C GLU A 117 -1.75 -7.56 -2.54
N THR A 118 -0.47 -7.64 -2.15
CA THR A 118 -0.08 -8.27 -0.87
C THR A 118 0.37 -7.27 0.19
N GLY A 119 0.27 -5.97 -0.09
CA GLY A 119 0.60 -4.95 0.89
C GLY A 119 -0.53 -4.70 1.88
N TYR A 120 -0.17 -4.23 3.06
CA TYR A 120 -1.07 -3.94 4.15
C TYR A 120 -0.55 -2.81 5.04
N ILE A 121 -1.47 -2.22 5.78
CA ILE A 121 -1.20 -1.30 6.87
C ILE A 121 -1.82 -1.85 8.17
N ILE A 122 -1.09 -1.72 9.26
CA ILE A 122 -1.61 -1.84 10.63
C ILE A 122 -1.37 -0.50 11.31
N LYS A 123 -2.43 0.16 11.75
CA LYS A 123 -2.35 1.49 12.37
C LYS A 123 -3.19 1.53 13.64
N GLU A 124 -2.59 1.95 14.74
CA GLU A 124 -3.33 2.39 15.93
C GLU A 124 -3.54 3.90 15.82
N GLU A 125 -4.78 4.35 15.98
CA GLU A 125 -5.15 5.76 16.00
C GLU A 125 -6.36 5.97 16.91
N ASN A 126 -6.16 6.74 17.98
CA ASN A 126 -7.20 7.15 18.94
C ASN A 126 -7.96 5.97 19.58
N GLY A 127 -7.27 4.91 19.97
CA GLY A 127 -7.87 3.73 20.61
C GLY A 127 -8.47 2.72 19.61
N LYS A 128 -8.34 2.98 18.31
CA LYS A 128 -8.78 2.08 17.24
C LYS A 128 -7.60 1.49 16.50
N ILE A 129 -7.74 0.25 16.07
CA ILE A 129 -6.72 -0.48 15.33
C ILE A 129 -7.26 -0.79 13.94
N TYR A 130 -6.60 -0.28 12.91
CA TYR A 130 -6.92 -0.52 11.51
C TYR A 130 -5.97 -1.55 10.94
N ILE A 131 -6.50 -2.66 10.42
CA ILE A 131 -5.75 -3.69 9.71
C ILE A 131 -6.32 -3.79 8.31
N ALA A 132 -5.66 -3.19 7.32
CA ALA A 132 -6.22 -3.07 5.98
C ALA A 132 -5.20 -3.34 4.87
N GLY A 133 -5.61 -4.07 3.84
CA GLY A 133 -4.77 -4.41 2.68
C GLY A 133 -5.08 -3.59 1.43
N GLY A 134 -4.17 -3.62 0.45
CA GLY A 134 -4.50 -3.21 -0.92
C GLY A 134 -5.49 -4.16 -1.60
N SER A 135 -5.59 -5.40 -1.09
CA SER A 135 -6.62 -6.40 -1.42
C SER A 135 -7.02 -7.20 -0.16
N ASP A 136 -7.97 -8.12 -0.29
CA ASP A 136 -8.33 -9.05 0.79
C ASP A 136 -7.17 -9.97 1.19
N LYS A 137 -6.34 -10.39 0.23
CA LYS A 137 -5.09 -11.14 0.49
C LYS A 137 -4.09 -10.31 1.30
N GLY A 138 -3.93 -9.03 0.96
CA GLY A 138 -3.12 -8.10 1.75
C GLY A 138 -3.67 -7.95 3.17
N THR A 139 -5.00 -7.83 3.32
CA THR A 139 -5.67 -7.74 4.63
C THR A 139 -5.40 -8.97 5.48
N ALA A 140 -5.51 -10.17 4.91
CA ALA A 140 -5.21 -11.42 5.60
C ALA A 140 -3.75 -11.49 6.08
N LEU A 141 -2.78 -11.03 5.26
CA LEU A 141 -1.38 -10.94 5.67
C LEU A 141 -1.16 -9.94 6.81
N GLY A 142 -1.87 -8.82 6.80
CA GLY A 142 -1.87 -7.85 7.90
C GLY A 142 -2.45 -8.44 9.19
N VAL A 143 -3.54 -9.21 9.09
CA VAL A 143 -4.13 -9.92 10.23
C VAL A 143 -3.16 -10.95 10.81
N GLU A 144 -2.52 -11.77 9.97
CA GLU A 144 -1.54 -12.74 10.47
C GLU A 144 -0.37 -12.04 11.15
N TYR A 145 0.18 -10.96 10.56
CA TYR A 145 1.23 -10.19 11.22
C TYR A 145 0.77 -9.66 12.59
N PHE A 146 -0.43 -9.07 12.66
CA PHE A 146 -0.97 -8.54 13.91
C PHE A 146 -1.06 -9.64 14.98
N LEU A 147 -1.62 -10.79 14.61
CA LEU A 147 -1.78 -11.94 15.50
C LEU A 147 -0.44 -12.51 15.97
N GLU A 148 0.56 -12.59 15.10
CA GLU A 148 1.88 -13.13 15.44
C GLU A 148 2.69 -12.20 16.35
N ASN A 149 2.48 -10.88 16.27
CA ASN A 149 3.34 -9.90 16.92
C ASN A 149 2.71 -9.26 18.17
N PHE A 150 1.37 -9.23 18.26
CA PHE A 150 0.68 -8.54 19.36
C PHE A 150 -0.19 -9.45 20.20
N VAL A 151 -0.53 -10.66 19.74
CA VAL A 151 -1.30 -11.62 20.54
C VAL A 151 -0.36 -12.62 21.20
N SER A 152 -0.26 -12.57 22.52
CA SER A 152 0.65 -13.42 23.31
C SER A 152 -0.15 -14.44 24.11
N ALA A 153 -0.10 -15.71 23.69
CA ALA A 153 -0.69 -16.82 24.44
C ALA A 153 0.04 -17.10 25.76
N ASP A 154 1.35 -16.83 25.83
CA ASP A 154 2.16 -17.06 27.03
C ASP A 154 1.76 -16.13 28.18
N THR A 155 1.43 -14.88 27.86
CA THR A 155 1.01 -13.88 28.84
C THR A 155 -0.51 -13.75 28.94
N GLY A 156 -1.25 -14.29 27.97
CA GLY A 156 -2.71 -14.14 27.88
C GLY A 156 -3.14 -12.70 27.57
N THR A 157 -2.31 -11.94 26.85
CA THR A 157 -2.55 -10.51 26.57
C THR A 157 -2.50 -10.17 25.08
N VAL A 158 -3.13 -9.06 24.73
CA VAL A 158 -2.95 -8.36 23.46
C VAL A 158 -2.63 -6.90 23.74
N GLU A 159 -1.43 -6.47 23.38
CA GLU A 159 -0.98 -5.09 23.57
C GLU A 159 -0.34 -4.56 22.28
N ILE A 160 -0.67 -3.33 21.89
CA ILE A 160 -0.06 -2.65 20.75
C ILE A 160 0.45 -1.27 21.20
N PRO A 161 1.61 -0.79 20.72
CA PRO A 161 2.06 0.57 21.04
C PRO A 161 1.03 1.62 20.60
N VAL A 162 0.81 2.65 21.42
CA VAL A 162 0.01 3.82 21.01
C VAL A 162 0.73 4.56 19.88
N GLY A 163 -0.02 4.95 18.85
CA GLY A 163 0.49 5.53 17.61
C GLY A 163 1.24 4.54 16.73
N PHE A 164 1.11 3.23 16.96
CA PHE A 164 1.77 2.23 16.13
C PHE A 164 1.33 2.36 14.68
N GLU A 165 2.29 2.42 13.76
CA GLU A 165 2.02 2.33 12.33
C GLU A 165 3.05 1.40 11.68
N ARG A 166 2.55 0.43 10.92
CA ARG A 166 3.35 -0.41 10.04
C ARG A 166 2.71 -0.49 8.68
N VAL A 167 3.46 -0.07 7.67
CA VAL A 167 3.08 -0.22 6.27
C VAL A 167 4.01 -1.23 5.60
N THR A 168 3.42 -2.21 4.92
CA THR A 168 4.13 -3.15 4.06
C THR A 168 3.57 -3.02 2.66
N TYR A 169 4.43 -2.74 1.69
CA TYR A 169 4.03 -2.64 0.29
C TYR A 169 4.23 -3.99 -0.42
N HIS A 170 3.37 -4.27 -1.40
CA HIS A 170 3.61 -5.36 -2.34
C HIS A 170 4.96 -5.15 -3.04
N LYS A 171 5.74 -6.23 -3.18
CA LYS A 171 7.00 -6.20 -3.91
C LYS A 171 6.72 -6.54 -5.35
N TYR A 172 7.03 -5.60 -6.24
CA TYR A 172 6.84 -5.76 -7.67
C TYR A 172 8.09 -6.34 -8.33
N ASP A 173 7.85 -7.28 -9.24
CA ASP A 173 8.87 -8.09 -9.88
C ASP A 173 9.48 -7.45 -11.14
N MET A 174 8.92 -6.32 -11.59
CA MET A 174 9.25 -5.71 -12.87
C MET A 174 9.43 -4.20 -12.79
N SER A 175 10.37 -3.69 -13.61
CA SER A 175 10.43 -2.28 -13.99
C SER A 175 10.33 -2.17 -15.51
N LEU A 176 9.41 -1.32 -15.98
CA LEU A 176 9.22 -1.03 -17.40
C LEU A 176 9.74 0.37 -17.72
N TYR A 177 10.32 0.52 -18.90
CA TYR A 177 10.83 1.78 -19.44
C TYR A 177 10.31 1.96 -20.87
N ILE A 178 9.97 3.19 -21.22
CA ILE A 178 9.63 3.60 -22.59
C ILE A 178 10.61 4.72 -22.95
N ALA A 179 11.38 4.51 -24.01
CA ALA A 179 12.47 5.37 -24.44
C ALA A 179 13.45 5.67 -23.28
N GLY A 180 13.89 4.64 -22.56
CA GLY A 180 14.84 4.77 -21.44
C GLY A 180 14.30 5.46 -20.18
N LYS A 181 13.04 5.93 -20.20
CA LYS A 181 12.38 6.57 -19.05
C LYS A 181 11.50 5.57 -18.33
N LYS A 182 11.77 5.34 -17.05
CA LYS A 182 11.02 4.41 -16.20
C LYS A 182 9.55 4.83 -16.10
N LEU A 183 8.64 3.85 -16.03
CA LEU A 183 7.26 4.13 -15.67
C LEU A 183 7.18 4.53 -14.19
N GLU A 184 6.45 5.60 -13.92
CA GLU A 184 6.29 6.19 -12.58
C GLU A 184 4.85 6.67 -12.37
N LYS A 185 4.53 7.13 -11.16
CA LYS A 185 3.23 7.71 -10.82
C LYS A 185 2.87 8.86 -11.78
N GLY A 186 1.62 8.89 -12.23
CA GLY A 186 1.15 9.85 -13.24
C GLY A 186 1.27 9.34 -14.68
N LEU A 187 1.64 8.07 -14.88
CA LEU A 187 1.53 7.40 -16.17
C LEU A 187 0.10 7.51 -16.72
N THR A 188 -0.02 7.85 -18.00
CA THR A 188 -1.30 7.93 -18.71
C THR A 188 -1.35 6.96 -19.90
N ILE A 189 -2.51 6.35 -20.10
CA ILE A 189 -2.88 5.59 -21.30
C ILE A 189 -3.97 6.38 -22.02
N SER A 190 -3.68 6.83 -23.24
CA SER A 190 -4.63 7.54 -24.08
C SER A 190 -5.43 6.57 -24.94
N VAL A 191 -6.76 6.75 -24.94
CA VAL A 191 -7.70 6.07 -25.84
C VAL A 191 -8.47 7.10 -26.67
N PRO A 192 -8.93 6.76 -27.89
CA PRO A 192 -9.78 7.67 -28.66
C PRO A 192 -11.10 7.91 -27.92
N SER A 193 -11.62 9.16 -27.89
CA SER A 193 -12.90 9.44 -27.21
C SER A 193 -14.10 8.76 -27.85
N ASP A 194 -14.03 8.46 -29.14
CA ASP A 194 -15.05 7.79 -29.94
C ASP A 194 -14.81 6.28 -30.10
N THR A 195 -14.10 5.68 -29.14
CA THR A 195 -13.72 4.26 -29.22
C THR A 195 -14.81 3.29 -28.77
N THR A 196 -14.61 2.00 -29.05
CA THR A 196 -15.55 0.94 -28.64
C THR A 196 -15.35 0.54 -27.18
N ARG A 197 -16.35 -0.15 -26.62
CA ARG A 197 -16.22 -0.77 -25.29
C ARG A 197 -15.00 -1.71 -25.23
N ASP A 198 -14.75 -2.48 -26.28
CA ASP A 198 -13.66 -3.45 -26.31
C ASP A 198 -12.28 -2.79 -26.18
N VAL A 199 -12.10 -1.60 -26.76
CA VAL A 199 -10.85 -0.82 -26.62
C VAL A 199 -10.71 -0.23 -25.23
N ASN A 200 -11.79 0.27 -24.63
CA ASN A 200 -11.79 0.71 -23.23
C ASN A 200 -11.44 -0.44 -22.27
N ASP A 201 -12.03 -1.61 -22.50
CA ASP A 201 -11.74 -2.82 -21.72
C ASP A 201 -10.27 -3.26 -21.95
N ALA A 202 -9.72 -3.11 -23.16
CA ALA A 202 -8.32 -3.38 -23.44
C ALA A 202 -7.38 -2.42 -22.70
N ALA A 203 -7.68 -1.12 -22.69
CA ALA A 203 -6.92 -0.13 -21.93
C ALA A 203 -6.92 -0.45 -20.43
N ALA A 204 -8.07 -0.87 -19.88
CA ALA A 204 -8.18 -1.33 -18.50
C ALA A 204 -7.34 -2.57 -18.24
N ARG A 205 -7.37 -3.58 -19.14
CA ARG A 205 -6.51 -4.77 -19.02
C ARG A 205 -5.02 -4.42 -19.06
N LEU A 206 -4.60 -3.50 -19.93
CA LEU A 206 -3.21 -3.04 -20.00
C LEU A 206 -2.80 -2.32 -18.71
N ARG A 207 -3.61 -1.38 -18.23
CA ARG A 207 -3.41 -0.70 -16.95
C ARG A 207 -3.25 -1.70 -15.80
N ASP A 208 -4.16 -2.65 -15.70
CA ASP A 208 -4.18 -3.62 -14.60
C ASP A 208 -2.96 -4.55 -14.66
N ALA A 209 -2.57 -4.98 -15.87
CA ALA A 209 -1.37 -5.79 -16.07
C ALA A 209 -0.08 -5.02 -15.70
N ILE A 210 0.03 -3.74 -16.10
CA ILE A 210 1.15 -2.87 -15.71
C ILE A 210 1.19 -2.70 -14.20
N TYR A 211 0.05 -2.39 -13.56
CA TYR A 211 -0.04 -2.20 -12.12
C TYR A 211 0.35 -3.46 -11.35
N GLN A 212 -0.15 -4.63 -11.75
CA GLN A 212 0.18 -5.91 -11.10
C GLN A 212 1.68 -6.22 -11.17
N LYS A 213 2.37 -5.85 -12.26
CA LYS A 213 3.79 -6.17 -12.43
C LYS A 213 4.74 -5.10 -11.92
N THR A 214 4.35 -3.83 -11.97
CA THR A 214 5.25 -2.69 -11.73
C THR A 214 4.84 -1.81 -10.55
N GLY A 215 3.60 -1.93 -10.07
CA GLY A 215 3.02 -1.04 -9.06
C GLY A 215 2.60 0.33 -9.59
N VAL A 216 2.79 0.60 -10.88
CA VAL A 216 2.40 1.85 -11.49
C VAL A 216 0.96 1.75 -11.99
N MET A 217 0.05 2.45 -11.32
CA MET A 217 -1.34 2.58 -11.78
C MET A 217 -1.45 3.69 -12.82
N ALA A 218 -1.69 3.31 -14.08
CA ALA A 218 -1.90 4.27 -15.15
C ALA A 218 -3.31 4.88 -15.11
N GLU A 219 -3.41 6.18 -15.38
CA GLU A 219 -4.68 6.84 -15.62
C GLU A 219 -5.10 6.66 -17.09
N ILE A 220 -6.34 6.25 -17.32
CA ILE A 220 -6.89 6.15 -18.68
C ILE A 220 -7.55 7.49 -19.02
N VAL A 221 -7.08 8.13 -20.07
CA VAL A 221 -7.51 9.46 -20.52
C VAL A 221 -7.94 9.40 -21.98
N SER A 222 -8.79 10.32 -22.42
CA SER A 222 -9.26 10.38 -23.81
C SER A 222 -8.47 11.38 -24.64
N ASP A 223 -8.07 10.99 -25.84
CA ASP A 223 -7.45 11.84 -26.88
C ASP A 223 -6.28 12.71 -26.38
N ASN A 224 -5.50 12.20 -25.42
CA ASN A 224 -4.30 12.88 -24.95
C ASN A 224 -3.09 12.49 -25.81
N PRO A 225 -2.54 13.39 -26.65
CA PRO A 225 -1.37 13.10 -27.47
C PRO A 225 -0.07 13.06 -26.66
N ASP A 226 -0.05 13.64 -25.45
CA ASP A 226 1.13 13.65 -24.57
C ASP A 226 1.16 12.42 -23.65
N ALA A 227 0.23 11.48 -23.83
CA ALA A 227 0.25 10.24 -23.08
C ALA A 227 1.45 9.39 -23.44
N ARG A 228 1.97 8.68 -22.45
CA ARG A 228 3.16 7.81 -22.62
C ARG A 228 2.83 6.48 -23.28
N ILE A 229 1.56 6.10 -23.23
CA ILE A 229 1.01 4.94 -23.93
C ILE A 229 -0.21 5.42 -24.71
N ILE A 230 -0.28 5.10 -26.00
CA ILE A 230 -1.39 5.50 -26.87
C ILE A 230 -1.98 4.27 -27.56
N LEU A 231 -3.28 4.05 -27.35
CA LEU A 231 -4.09 3.18 -28.19
C LEU A 231 -4.59 4.02 -29.37
N SER A 232 -3.93 3.88 -30.51
CA SER A 232 -4.10 4.80 -31.63
C SER A 232 -5.32 4.45 -32.47
N ARG A 233 -5.97 5.49 -33.01
CA ARG A 233 -7.01 5.36 -34.04
C ARG A 233 -6.43 5.09 -35.43
N GLU A 234 -5.13 5.34 -35.60
CA GLU A 234 -4.44 5.09 -36.86
C GLU A 234 -4.37 3.59 -37.12
N MET A 235 -4.58 3.22 -38.38
CA MET A 235 -4.52 1.84 -38.82
C MET A 235 -3.29 1.67 -39.71
N PRO A 236 -2.52 0.60 -39.54
CA PRO A 236 -1.44 0.28 -40.46
C PRO A 236 -2.00 0.08 -41.88
N ASP A 237 -1.25 0.53 -42.89
CA ASP A 237 -1.61 0.40 -44.32
C ASP A 237 -1.79 -1.07 -44.75
N ILE A 238 -1.11 -1.98 -44.05
CA ILE A 238 -1.19 -3.42 -44.28
C ILE A 238 -2.34 -3.96 -43.43
N GLY A 239 -3.31 -4.62 -44.07
CA GLY A 239 -4.44 -5.24 -43.38
C GLY A 239 -4.06 -6.50 -42.60
N GLY A 240 -4.73 -6.76 -41.47
CA GLY A 240 -4.54 -7.99 -40.70
C GLY A 240 -3.44 -7.94 -39.64
N VAL A 241 -2.85 -6.78 -39.33
CA VAL A 241 -1.59 -6.69 -38.58
C VAL A 241 -1.75 -6.06 -37.20
N PHE A 242 -0.84 -6.40 -36.30
CA PHE A 242 -0.58 -5.63 -35.07
C PHE A 242 0.73 -4.86 -35.23
N ASP A 243 0.71 -3.59 -34.82
CA ASP A 243 1.89 -2.74 -34.82
C ASP A 243 2.02 -2.06 -33.46
N ILE A 244 3.15 -2.29 -32.81
CA ILE A 244 3.47 -1.72 -31.50
C ILE A 244 4.82 -1.06 -31.64
N CYS A 245 4.87 0.26 -31.57
CA CYS A 245 6.11 1.00 -31.75
C CYS A 245 6.36 1.97 -30.60
N VAL A 246 7.62 2.34 -30.42
CA VAL A 246 7.97 3.51 -29.61
C VAL A 246 8.41 4.62 -30.55
N GLU A 247 7.67 5.72 -30.53
CA GLU A 247 7.97 6.92 -31.30
C GLU A 247 7.71 8.14 -30.43
N ASN A 248 8.63 9.11 -30.45
CA ASN A 248 8.54 10.35 -29.69
C ASN A 248 8.29 10.09 -28.19
N ASP A 249 9.06 9.18 -27.60
CA ASP A 249 8.95 8.77 -26.18
C ASP A 249 7.61 8.12 -25.78
N CYS A 250 6.78 7.71 -26.74
CA CYS A 250 5.48 7.09 -26.51
C CYS A 250 5.42 5.67 -27.07
N LEU A 251 4.91 4.72 -26.27
CA LEU A 251 4.56 3.39 -26.73
C LEU A 251 3.16 3.41 -27.38
N LYS A 252 3.11 3.26 -28.70
CA LYS A 252 1.90 3.35 -29.50
C LYS A 252 1.45 1.97 -29.96
N PHE A 253 0.14 1.75 -29.93
CA PHE A 253 -0.51 0.52 -30.35
C PHE A 253 -1.44 0.83 -31.52
N GLU A 254 -1.26 0.09 -32.60
CA GLU A 254 -2.02 0.20 -33.84
C GLU A 254 -2.42 -1.20 -34.32
N SER A 255 -3.55 -1.30 -35.01
CA SER A 255 -4.04 -2.60 -35.49
C SER A 255 -5.00 -2.45 -36.65
N SER A 256 -4.76 -3.24 -37.69
CA SER A 256 -5.70 -3.48 -38.79
C SER A 256 -6.23 -4.93 -38.78
N ALA A 257 -5.87 -5.70 -37.74
CA ALA A 257 -6.32 -7.07 -37.56
C ALA A 257 -7.80 -7.14 -37.15
N ALA A 258 -8.44 -8.28 -37.39
CA ALA A 258 -9.86 -8.48 -37.07
C ALA A 258 -10.19 -8.31 -35.57
N SER A 259 -9.23 -8.61 -34.68
CA SER A 259 -9.35 -8.41 -33.23
C SER A 259 -9.01 -6.97 -32.79
N GLY A 260 -8.63 -6.10 -33.72
CA GLY A 260 -8.39 -4.67 -33.50
C GLY A 260 -7.32 -4.38 -32.44
N LEU A 261 -7.44 -3.23 -31.80
CA LEU A 261 -6.54 -2.81 -30.71
C LEU A 261 -6.64 -3.74 -29.49
N SER A 262 -7.82 -4.33 -29.24
CA SER A 262 -8.01 -5.27 -28.13
C SER A 262 -7.05 -6.45 -28.25
N GLY A 263 -7.00 -7.09 -29.43
CA GLY A 263 -6.07 -8.19 -29.68
C GLY A 263 -4.60 -7.76 -29.64
N CYS A 264 -4.29 -6.55 -30.13
CA CYS A 264 -2.94 -5.99 -30.10
C CYS A 264 -2.43 -5.80 -28.66
N VAL A 265 -3.29 -5.26 -27.78
CA VAL A 265 -3.00 -5.13 -26.34
C VAL A 265 -2.82 -6.48 -25.67
N ASP A 266 -3.74 -7.42 -25.89
CA ASP A 266 -3.67 -8.75 -25.28
C ASP A 266 -2.37 -9.47 -25.70
N ARG A 267 -1.95 -9.27 -26.96
CA ARG A 267 -0.67 -9.78 -27.48
C ARG A 267 0.53 -9.19 -26.75
N PHE A 268 0.56 -7.88 -26.54
CA PHE A 268 1.63 -7.21 -25.80
C PHE A 268 1.72 -7.66 -24.36
N ILE A 269 0.58 -7.72 -23.66
CA ILE A 269 0.51 -8.19 -22.27
C ILE A 269 1.09 -9.59 -22.16
N GLY A 270 0.68 -10.50 -23.04
CA GLY A 270 1.18 -11.88 -23.06
C GLY A 270 2.68 -11.99 -23.38
N LEU A 271 3.20 -11.15 -24.28
CA LEU A 271 4.61 -11.18 -24.67
C LEU A 271 5.54 -10.56 -23.64
N TYR A 272 5.13 -9.45 -23.02
CA TYR A 272 6.04 -8.57 -22.30
C TYR A 272 5.68 -8.34 -20.83
N ILE A 273 4.48 -8.73 -20.37
CA ILE A 273 4.01 -8.45 -19.02
C ILE A 273 3.76 -9.73 -18.21
N SER A 274 2.81 -10.58 -18.62
CA SER A 274 2.18 -11.61 -17.77
C SER A 274 3.15 -12.53 -17.02
N ASP A 275 4.24 -12.98 -17.65
CA ASP A 275 5.21 -13.92 -17.06
C ASP A 275 6.65 -13.39 -17.05
N LYS A 276 6.80 -12.06 -17.08
CA LYS A 276 8.11 -11.41 -17.14
C LYS A 276 8.54 -10.85 -15.77
N TYR A 277 9.85 -10.84 -15.56
CA TYR A 277 10.53 -10.38 -14.35
C TYR A 277 11.74 -9.53 -14.75
N GLY A 278 12.16 -8.61 -13.89
CA GLY A 278 13.34 -7.77 -14.11
C GLY A 278 13.03 -6.45 -14.82
N SER A 279 13.99 -5.95 -15.59
CA SER A 279 13.92 -4.63 -16.23
C SER A 279 13.74 -4.77 -17.74
N TYR A 280 12.72 -4.13 -18.31
CA TYR A 280 12.50 -4.10 -19.76
C TYR A 280 12.38 -2.65 -20.23
N ASP A 281 13.16 -2.32 -21.25
CA ASP A 281 13.09 -1.03 -21.93
C ASP A 281 12.63 -1.23 -23.36
N PHE A 282 11.65 -0.43 -23.76
CA PHE A 282 11.25 -0.27 -25.15
C PHE A 282 11.91 1.02 -25.65
N PRO A 283 13.12 0.94 -26.25
CA PRO A 283 13.86 2.12 -26.66
C PRO A 283 13.14 2.88 -27.78
N ASP A 284 13.43 4.17 -27.94
CA ASP A 284 12.87 4.98 -29.02
C ASP A 284 13.25 4.40 -30.39
N GLY A 285 12.26 4.15 -31.25
CA GLY A 285 12.39 3.41 -32.51
C GLY A 285 12.18 1.89 -32.40
N TYR A 286 11.88 1.35 -31.21
CA TYR A 286 11.41 -0.02 -31.06
C TYR A 286 10.15 -0.25 -31.91
N ARG A 287 10.05 -1.41 -32.57
CA ARG A 287 8.84 -1.80 -33.29
C ARG A 287 8.63 -3.30 -33.28
N TYR A 288 7.48 -3.74 -32.79
CA TYR A 288 6.93 -5.08 -32.97
C TYR A 288 5.85 -5.02 -34.03
N PHE A 289 6.01 -5.83 -35.08
CA PHE A 289 5.10 -5.86 -36.22
C PHE A 289 4.70 -7.31 -36.51
N ASP A 290 3.42 -7.63 -36.32
CA ASP A 290 2.86 -8.98 -36.47
C ASP A 290 1.97 -9.03 -37.71
N LEU A 291 2.43 -9.77 -38.73
CA LEU A 291 1.73 -9.96 -39.99
C LEU A 291 0.80 -11.19 -39.98
N GLY A 292 0.62 -11.84 -38.83
CA GLY A 292 -0.10 -13.11 -38.69
C GLY A 292 0.79 -14.32 -38.99
N ASP A 293 1.38 -14.38 -40.19
CA ASP A 293 2.26 -15.49 -40.61
C ASP A 293 3.74 -15.28 -40.25
N PHE A 294 4.11 -14.04 -39.94
CA PHE A 294 5.47 -13.63 -39.59
C PHE A 294 5.46 -12.51 -38.56
N ILE A 295 6.47 -12.50 -37.69
CA ILE A 295 6.68 -11.46 -36.69
C ILE A 295 8.03 -10.79 -36.97
N SER A 296 8.02 -9.47 -37.13
CA SER A 296 9.22 -8.63 -37.15
C SER A 296 9.36 -7.93 -35.81
N VAL A 297 10.56 -7.95 -35.23
CA VAL A 297 10.88 -7.12 -34.06
C VAL A 297 12.15 -6.34 -34.36
N THR A 298 12.04 -5.02 -34.30
CA THR A 298 13.16 -4.09 -34.48
C THR A 298 13.53 -3.50 -33.13
N TYR A 299 14.80 -3.67 -32.76
CA TYR A 299 15.43 -2.94 -31.67
C TYR A 299 16.45 -1.97 -32.28
N PRO A 300 16.28 -0.66 -32.11
CA PRO A 300 17.27 0.32 -32.50
C PRO A 300 18.55 0.14 -31.69
N SER A 301 19.68 0.49 -32.31
CA SER A 301 21.03 0.36 -31.77
C SER A 301 21.33 1.39 -30.70
#